data_AF-A0A5N5JMR9-F1
#
_entry.id   AF-A0A5N5JMR9-F1
#
_cell.length_a   1.000
_cell.length_b   1.000
_cell.length_c   1.000
_cell.angle_alpha   90.00
_cell.angle_beta   90.00
_cell.angle_gamma   90.00
#
_symmetry.space_group_name_H-M   'P 1'
#
loop_
_entity.id
_entity.type
_entity.pdbx_description
1 polymer ?
#
loop_
_entity_poly.entity_id
_entity_poly.type
_entity_poly.pdbx_seq_one_letter_code
_entity_poly.pdbx_strand_id
1 'polypeptide(L)'
;MSSHGLGPKPKDLDDMNIEIMRNTLYKAYLEDFYRFCQKLGGATSEIMSDLLSFEADRRAVNISINSIGTELTREDRRKLYSNFGLLYPYGHEELAVCEDLDQNDVYNISRDSGSSGCLPLQVRGVMEKYPPYQSIFAKLSYGESQLLDKAFYEEEVKRLCLAFEQQYPLMPHELLYVFFGLQFHYAVFFAYIRLREQEIRNLMWISECVAQNQKSRVHDSVVFIF
;
A
#
# COMPACT_ATOMS: atom_id res chain seq x y z
N MET A 1 -42.73 21.82 23.26
CA MET A 1 -41.74 20.74 23.46
C MET A 1 -41.24 20.34 22.08
N SER A 2 -40.14 20.95 21.63
CA SER A 2 -39.51 20.58 20.35
C SER A 2 -38.72 19.30 20.55
N SER A 3 -39.16 18.22 19.94
CA SER A 3 -38.38 17.00 19.77
C SER A 3 -37.25 17.28 18.77
N HIS A 4 -36.06 17.57 19.27
CA HIS A 4 -34.83 17.46 18.50
C HIS A 4 -34.64 15.99 18.11
N GLY A 5 -34.96 15.66 16.86
CA GLY A 5 -34.50 14.43 16.24
C GLY A 5 -32.98 14.45 16.15
N LEU A 6 -32.33 13.75 17.09
CA LEU A 6 -30.92 13.40 17.08
C LEU A 6 -30.65 12.29 16.04
N GLY A 7 -30.99 12.54 14.78
CA GLY A 7 -30.39 11.84 13.67
C GLY A 7 -29.13 12.61 13.23
N PRO A 8 -28.01 11.93 12.92
CA PRO A 8 -26.84 12.62 12.36
C PRO A 8 -27.27 13.41 11.11
N LYS A 9 -26.80 14.65 10.98
CA LYS A 9 -27.22 15.51 9.87
C LYS A 9 -26.61 14.97 8.57
N PRO A 10 -27.27 15.14 7.40
CA PRO A 10 -26.76 14.66 6.10
C PRO A 10 -25.37 15.20 5.69
N LYS A 11 -24.83 16.19 6.42
CA LYS A 11 -23.49 16.75 6.21
C LYS A 11 -22.37 16.00 6.95
N ASP A 12 -22.71 15.12 7.89
CA ASP A 12 -21.72 14.43 8.72
C ASP A 12 -21.18 13.14 8.05
N LEU A 13 -21.85 12.66 6.99
CA LEU A 13 -21.48 11.47 6.20
C LEU A 13 -21.09 11.86 4.77
N ASP A 14 -20.22 12.87 4.62
CA ASP A 14 -19.59 13.13 3.33
C ASP A 14 -18.59 12.01 2.98
N ASP A 15 -18.35 11.78 1.69
CA ASP A 15 -17.46 10.72 1.19
C ASP A 15 -16.05 10.85 1.79
N MET A 16 -15.59 12.08 2.00
CA MET A 16 -14.32 12.37 2.68
C MET A 16 -14.33 11.88 4.14
N ASN A 17 -15.40 12.12 4.89
CA ASN A 17 -15.51 11.67 6.28
C ASN A 17 -15.54 10.14 6.36
N ILE A 18 -16.22 9.48 5.42
CA ILE A 18 -16.28 8.02 5.33
C ILE A 18 -14.88 7.44 5.07
N GLU A 19 -14.10 8.04 4.17
CA GLU A 19 -12.71 7.62 3.93
C GLU A 19 -11.81 7.89 5.14
N ILE A 20 -11.94 9.02 5.84
CA ILE A 20 -11.19 9.31 7.07
C ILE A 20 -11.51 8.25 8.14
N MET A 21 -12.79 7.92 8.34
CA MET A 21 -13.20 6.87 9.28
C MET A 21 -12.61 5.51 8.90
N ARG A 22 -12.67 5.15 7.61
CA ARG A 22 -12.09 3.90 7.11
C ARG A 22 -10.59 3.84 7.40
N ASN A 23 -9.83 4.89 7.04
CA ASN A 23 -8.39 4.94 7.27
C ASN A 23 -8.04 4.89 8.77
N THR A 24 -8.82 5.56 9.62
CA THR A 24 -8.64 5.53 11.08
C THR A 24 -8.83 4.12 11.65
N LEU A 25 -9.88 3.41 11.22
CA LEU A 25 -10.13 2.03 11.64
C LEU A 25 -9.04 1.08 11.14
N TYR A 26 -8.61 1.22 9.88
CA TYR A 26 -7.54 0.39 9.33
C TYR A 26 -6.20 0.61 10.01
N LYS A 27 -5.86 1.86 10.36
CA LYS A 27 -4.68 2.17 11.18
C LYS A 27 -4.72 1.43 12.51
N ALA A 28 -5.82 1.57 13.26
CA ALA A 28 -5.96 0.92 14.56
C ALA A 28 -5.87 -0.61 14.44
N TYR A 29 -6.52 -1.19 13.42
CA TYR A 29 -6.43 -2.61 13.11
C TYR A 29 -4.99 -3.05 12.82
N LEU A 30 -4.27 -2.35 11.95
CA LEU A 30 -2.90 -2.71 11.57
C LEU A 30 -1.94 -2.62 12.77
N GLU A 31 -2.06 -1.57 13.59
CA GLU A 31 -1.23 -1.43 14.80
C GLU A 31 -1.50 -2.52 15.83
N ASP A 32 -2.76 -2.87 16.06
CA ASP A 32 -3.10 -3.94 17.00
C ASP A 32 -2.71 -5.32 16.47
N PHE A 33 -2.90 -5.57 15.17
CA PHE A 33 -2.50 -6.83 14.55
C PHE A 33 -0.98 -6.99 14.52
N TYR A 34 -0.23 -5.91 14.25
CA TYR A 34 1.22 -5.91 14.37
C TYR A 34 1.66 -6.27 15.80
N ARG A 35 1.08 -5.62 16.83
CA ARG A 35 1.36 -5.94 18.24
C ARG A 35 0.99 -7.38 18.60
N PHE A 36 -0.09 -7.91 18.04
CA PHE A 36 -0.47 -9.30 18.21
C PHE A 36 0.59 -10.25 17.63
N CYS A 37 1.06 -10.02 16.40
CA CYS A 37 2.13 -10.81 15.79
C CYS A 37 3.42 -10.75 16.59
N GLN A 38 3.78 -9.58 17.14
CA GLN A 38 4.94 -9.44 18.04
C GLN A 38 4.83 -10.34 19.28
N LYS A 39 3.64 -10.49 19.86
CA LYS A 39 3.41 -11.36 21.02
C LYS A 39 3.56 -12.85 20.70
N LEU A 40 3.31 -13.26 19.45
CA LEU A 40 3.49 -14.65 19.02
C LEU A 40 4.96 -15.05 18.94
N GLY A 41 5.84 -14.09 18.60
CA GLY A 41 7.28 -14.32 18.50
C GLY A 41 7.71 -15.27 17.37
N GLY A 42 9.01 -15.58 17.36
CA GLY A 42 9.64 -16.50 16.41
C GLY A 42 9.44 -16.09 14.94
N ALA A 43 9.45 -17.08 14.05
CA ALA A 43 9.27 -16.89 12.61
C ALA A 43 7.96 -16.19 12.24
N THR A 44 6.88 -16.42 13.00
CA THR A 44 5.60 -15.74 12.75
C THR A 44 5.74 -14.24 12.93
N SER A 45 6.38 -13.79 14.01
CA SER A 45 6.59 -12.37 14.26
C SER A 45 7.45 -11.75 13.17
N GLU A 46 8.58 -12.35 12.82
CA GLU A 46 9.52 -11.82 11.83
C GLU A 46 8.86 -11.64 10.46
N ILE A 47 8.24 -12.70 9.93
CA ILE A 47 7.62 -12.67 8.61
C ILE A 47 6.41 -11.74 8.59
N MET A 48 5.52 -11.82 9.59
CA MET A 48 4.36 -10.93 9.64
C MET A 48 4.76 -9.47 9.83
N SER A 49 5.85 -9.18 10.54
CA SER A 49 6.32 -7.81 10.71
C SER A 49 6.74 -7.20 9.39
N ASP A 50 7.46 -7.96 8.56
CA ASP A 50 7.86 -7.50 7.22
C ASP A 50 6.64 -7.27 6.32
N LEU A 51 5.71 -8.23 6.28
CA LEU A 51 4.46 -8.12 5.49
C LEU A 51 3.60 -6.93 5.92
N LEU A 52 3.39 -6.75 7.23
CA LEU A 52 2.56 -5.66 7.76
C LEU A 52 3.26 -4.31 7.63
N SER A 53 4.60 -4.26 7.73
CA SER A 53 5.37 -3.02 7.54
C SER A 53 5.20 -2.51 6.12
N PHE A 54 5.27 -3.40 5.12
CA PHE A 54 5.00 -3.04 3.73
C PHE A 54 3.55 -2.56 3.51
N GLU A 55 2.56 -3.22 4.12
CA GLU A 55 1.15 -2.79 4.03
C GLU A 55 0.92 -1.42 4.68
N ALA A 56 1.58 -1.13 5.81
CA ALA A 56 1.53 0.16 6.47
C ALA A 56 2.12 1.28 5.59
N ASP A 57 3.30 1.03 5.02
CA ASP A 57 3.97 1.98 4.13
C ASP A 57 3.18 2.23 2.84
N ARG A 58 2.65 1.16 2.21
CA ARG A 58 1.76 1.28 1.04
C ARG A 58 0.55 2.16 1.34
N ARG A 59 -0.08 1.96 2.49
CA ARG A 59 -1.23 2.78 2.90
C ARG A 59 -0.83 4.23 3.13
N ALA A 60 0.31 4.50 3.77
CA ALA A 60 0.78 5.88 3.96
C ALA A 60 0.98 6.60 2.62
N VAL A 61 1.57 5.91 1.63
CA VAL A 61 1.74 6.44 0.27
C VAL A 61 0.40 6.69 -0.41
N ASN A 62 -0.52 5.73 -0.38
CA ASN A 62 -1.83 5.87 -1.03
C ASN A 62 -2.68 6.98 -0.38
N ILE A 63 -2.65 7.11 0.95
CA ILE A 63 -3.28 8.23 1.66
C ILE A 63 -2.66 9.56 1.21
N SER A 64 -1.32 9.61 1.10
CA SER A 64 -0.62 10.83 0.66
C SER A 64 -1.04 11.26 -0.73
N ILE A 65 -1.05 10.33 -1.69
CA ILE A 65 -1.41 10.59 -3.08
C ILE A 65 -2.87 11.01 -3.19
N ASN A 66 -3.78 10.27 -2.56
CA ASN A 66 -5.22 10.49 -2.69
C ASN A 66 -5.74 11.72 -1.91
N SER A 67 -4.93 12.29 -1.02
CA SER A 67 -5.31 13.48 -0.26
C SER A 67 -4.65 14.77 -0.77
N ILE A 68 -3.82 14.70 -1.80
CA ILE A 68 -3.34 15.89 -2.50
C ILE A 68 -4.52 16.55 -3.23
N GLY A 69 -4.63 17.87 -3.14
CA GLY A 69 -5.75 18.64 -3.70
C GLY A 69 -7.05 18.55 -2.89
N THR A 70 -7.04 17.93 -1.71
CA THR A 70 -8.20 17.87 -0.79
C THR A 70 -8.07 18.85 0.37
N GLU A 71 -9.15 19.06 1.15
CA GLU A 71 -9.15 19.91 2.35
C GLU A 71 -8.45 19.25 3.57
N LEU A 72 -7.86 18.06 3.40
CA LEU A 72 -7.20 17.34 4.48
C LEU A 72 -5.87 18.02 4.86
N THR A 73 -5.75 18.44 6.11
CA THR A 73 -4.53 19.08 6.61
C THR A 73 -3.36 18.09 6.73
N ARG A 74 -2.12 18.63 6.71
CA ARG A 74 -0.89 17.84 6.91
C ARG A 74 -0.90 17.07 8.24
N GLU A 75 -1.42 17.69 9.29
CA GLU A 75 -1.54 17.08 10.63
C GLU A 75 -2.55 15.93 10.63
N ASP A 76 -3.70 16.10 9.97
CA ASP A 76 -4.71 15.06 9.89
C ASP A 76 -4.25 13.90 9.03
N ARG A 77 -3.51 14.15 7.95
CA ARG A 77 -2.85 13.11 7.16
C ARG A 77 -1.90 12.26 8.01
N ARG A 78 -1.07 12.90 8.84
CA ARG A 78 -0.16 12.20 9.77
C ARG A 78 -0.90 11.32 10.77
N LYS A 79 -2.09 11.74 11.24
CA LYS A 79 -2.92 10.92 12.15
C LYS A 79 -3.43 9.64 11.49
N LEU A 80 -3.52 9.58 10.16
CA LEU A 80 -3.99 8.41 9.42
C LEU A 80 -2.89 7.36 9.17
N TYR A 81 -1.61 7.69 9.31
CA TYR A 81 -0.52 6.72 9.11
C TYR A 81 -0.31 5.82 10.32
N SER A 82 -0.06 4.54 10.08
CA SER A 82 0.32 3.59 11.14
C SER A 82 1.64 3.96 11.80
N ASN A 83 1.80 3.74 13.10
CA ASN A 83 3.03 4.09 13.83
C ASN A 83 4.12 3.00 13.75
N PHE A 84 4.26 2.35 12.59
CA PHE A 84 5.27 1.34 12.29
C PHE A 84 5.45 1.24 10.77
N GLY A 85 6.44 0.46 10.32
CA GLY A 85 6.85 0.40 8.91
C GLY A 85 8.20 1.08 8.69
N LEU A 86 8.71 1.01 7.47
CA LEU A 86 10.02 1.58 7.13
C LEU A 86 9.95 3.10 7.03
N LEU A 87 8.80 3.66 6.68
CA LEU A 87 8.59 5.11 6.58
C LEU A 87 8.39 5.78 7.93
N TYR A 88 8.09 5.03 8.99
CA TYR A 88 7.93 5.58 10.33
C TYR A 88 9.30 5.83 11.01
N PRO A 89 9.54 7.01 11.64
CA PRO A 89 8.69 8.20 11.66
C PRO A 89 9.03 9.22 10.56
N TYR A 90 10.26 9.22 10.03
CA TYR A 90 10.78 10.31 9.20
C TYR A 90 10.11 10.42 7.83
N GLY A 91 9.87 9.29 7.15
CA GLY A 91 9.18 9.25 5.87
C GLY A 91 7.74 9.75 5.99
N HIS A 92 7.07 9.51 7.12
CA HIS A 92 5.74 10.07 7.40
C HIS A 92 5.75 11.59 7.53
N GLU A 93 6.79 12.17 8.12
CA GLU A 93 6.93 13.62 8.22
C GLU A 93 7.10 14.24 6.85
N GLU A 94 7.91 13.64 5.98
CA GLU A 94 8.09 14.11 4.61
C GLU A 94 6.83 13.91 3.75
N LEU A 95 6.16 12.76 3.85
CA LEU A 95 4.91 12.48 3.13
C LEU A 95 3.76 13.41 3.56
N ALA A 96 3.70 13.77 4.84
CA ALA A 96 2.68 14.69 5.35
C ALA A 96 2.81 16.10 4.76
N VAL A 97 4.02 16.51 4.35
CA VAL A 97 4.30 17.83 3.77
C VAL A 97 4.12 17.84 2.25
N CYS A 98 4.00 16.67 1.61
CA CYS A 98 3.82 16.58 0.16
C CYS A 98 2.52 17.28 -0.27
N GLU A 99 2.64 18.27 -1.16
CA GLU A 99 1.55 19.05 -1.73
C GLU A 99 1.60 18.98 -3.25
N ASP A 100 0.50 19.33 -3.91
CA ASP A 100 0.46 19.42 -5.37
C ASP A 100 1.49 20.45 -5.82
N LEU A 101 2.31 20.10 -6.81
CA LEU A 101 3.16 21.09 -7.45
C LEU A 101 2.26 22.07 -8.19
N ASP A 102 2.53 23.37 -8.06
CA ASP A 102 1.86 24.39 -8.87
C ASP A 102 1.88 23.95 -10.34
N GLN A 103 0.70 23.95 -10.96
CA GLN A 103 0.43 23.64 -12.38
C GLN A 103 1.44 24.27 -13.37
N ASN A 104 2.17 25.30 -12.94
CA ASN A 104 3.18 26.02 -13.71
C ASN A 104 4.48 25.24 -13.95
N ASP A 105 4.86 24.27 -13.10
CA ASP A 105 6.03 23.41 -13.36
C ASP A 105 5.69 22.23 -14.29
N VAL A 106 4.40 21.89 -14.39
CA VAL A 106 3.87 20.86 -15.32
C VAL A 106 3.87 21.37 -16.77
N TYR A 107 3.81 22.69 -16.99
CA TYR A 107 3.79 23.29 -18.33
C TYR A 107 5.06 22.99 -19.16
N ASN A 108 6.18 22.65 -18.51
CA ASN A 108 7.41 22.24 -19.19
C ASN A 108 7.50 20.73 -19.49
N ILE A 109 6.56 19.91 -18.99
CA ILE A 109 6.55 18.44 -19.17
C ILE A 109 5.39 17.99 -20.08
N SER A 110 4.26 18.70 -20.11
CA SER A 110 3.03 18.30 -20.80
C SER A 110 2.96 18.52 -22.32
N ARG A 111 4.10 18.46 -23.05
CA ARG A 111 4.03 18.48 -24.53
C ARG A 111 3.80 17.12 -25.16
N ASP A 112 3.95 16.03 -24.42
CA ASP A 112 3.60 14.70 -24.88
C ASP A 112 2.71 14.00 -23.83
N SER A 113 1.54 13.52 -24.28
CA SER A 113 0.54 12.73 -23.56
C SER A 113 -0.38 13.46 -22.57
N GLY A 114 -1.64 13.66 -22.98
CA GLY A 114 -2.73 14.16 -22.13
C GLY A 114 -3.20 13.13 -21.10
N SER A 115 -2.40 12.89 -20.07
CA SER A 115 -2.75 12.09 -18.89
C SER A 115 -2.78 12.98 -17.64
N SER A 116 -3.94 13.12 -17.01
CA SER A 116 -4.13 13.80 -15.72
C SER A 116 -3.69 12.96 -14.50
N GLY A 117 -2.80 11.97 -14.69
CA GLY A 117 -2.49 10.95 -13.67
C GLY A 117 -1.06 10.95 -13.15
N CYS A 118 -0.40 12.10 -13.03
CA CYS A 118 1.00 12.14 -12.61
C CYS A 118 1.18 11.79 -11.12
N LEU A 119 2.09 10.86 -10.85
CA LEU A 119 2.56 10.61 -9.49
C LEU A 119 3.21 11.90 -8.95
N PRO A 120 2.83 12.39 -7.75
CA PRO A 120 3.44 13.58 -7.18
C PRO A 120 4.96 13.38 -7.03
N LEU A 121 5.76 14.24 -7.67
CA LEU A 121 7.23 14.16 -7.67
C LEU A 121 7.80 14.17 -6.24
N GLN A 122 7.14 14.88 -5.33
CA GLN A 122 7.53 14.93 -3.92
C GLN A 122 7.39 13.55 -3.25
N VAL A 123 6.26 12.85 -3.45
CA VAL A 123 6.04 11.50 -2.91
C VAL A 123 7.09 10.53 -3.46
N ARG A 124 7.37 10.59 -4.77
CA ARG A 124 8.45 9.80 -5.40
C ARG A 124 9.80 10.08 -4.75
N GLY A 125 10.15 11.35 -4.53
CA GLY A 125 11.40 11.76 -3.90
C GLY A 125 11.57 11.26 -2.46
N VAL A 126 10.47 11.15 -1.69
CA VAL A 126 10.52 10.51 -0.37
C VAL A 126 10.80 9.02 -0.52
N MET A 127 10.08 8.32 -1.40
CA MET A 127 10.20 6.86 -1.56
C MET A 127 11.56 6.42 -2.08
N GLU A 128 12.19 7.20 -2.97
CA GLU A 128 13.51 6.91 -3.50
C GLU A 128 14.63 7.01 -2.45
N LYS A 129 14.39 7.57 -1.25
CA LYS A 129 15.36 7.52 -0.14
C LYS A 129 15.47 6.15 0.51
N TYR A 130 14.47 5.28 0.29
CA TYR A 130 14.36 3.98 0.93
C TYR A 130 14.69 2.87 -0.07
N PRO A 131 15.82 2.15 0.08
CA PRO A 131 16.30 1.17 -0.91
C PRO A 131 15.28 0.11 -1.34
N PRO A 132 14.44 -0.45 -0.45
CA PRO A 132 13.40 -1.40 -0.86
C PRO A 132 12.40 -0.80 -1.86
N TYR A 133 12.06 0.48 -1.70
CA TYR A 133 11.09 1.19 -2.54
C TYR A 133 11.72 1.77 -3.81
N GLN A 134 13.02 2.08 -3.82
CA GLN A 134 13.73 2.54 -5.03
C GLN A 134 13.47 1.64 -6.24
N SER A 135 13.53 0.32 -6.06
CA SER A 135 13.31 -0.66 -7.12
C SER A 135 11.90 -0.64 -7.71
N ILE A 136 10.90 -0.23 -6.92
CA ILE A 136 9.50 -0.07 -7.35
C ILE A 136 9.40 1.17 -8.24
N PHE A 137 9.95 2.31 -7.78
CA PHE A 137 9.85 3.59 -8.50
C PHE A 137 10.81 3.71 -9.69
N ALA A 138 11.91 2.94 -9.72
CA ALA A 138 12.80 2.86 -10.88
C ALA A 138 12.13 2.23 -12.11
N LYS A 139 11.13 1.37 -11.90
CA LYS A 139 10.34 0.74 -12.96
C LYS A 139 9.19 1.62 -13.46
N LEU A 140 8.85 2.68 -12.72
CA LEU A 140 7.74 3.58 -13.04
C LEU A 140 8.23 4.75 -13.90
N SER A 141 7.66 4.88 -15.09
CA SER A 141 7.82 6.09 -15.91
C SER A 141 7.12 7.28 -15.25
N TYR A 142 7.57 8.50 -15.58
CA TYR A 142 6.93 9.73 -15.08
C TYR A 142 5.48 9.79 -15.58
N GLY A 143 4.51 9.93 -14.67
CA GLY A 143 3.14 10.27 -15.05
C GLY A 143 2.07 9.19 -14.87
N GLU A 144 2.39 8.01 -14.33
CA GLU A 144 1.45 6.87 -14.32
C GLU A 144 1.11 6.37 -12.92
N SER A 145 0.21 7.07 -12.21
CA SER A 145 -0.26 6.67 -10.87
C SER A 145 -0.93 5.28 -10.86
N GLN A 146 -1.62 4.87 -11.93
CA GLN A 146 -2.22 3.53 -12.04
C GLN A 146 -1.18 2.40 -12.06
N LEU A 147 0.06 2.69 -12.49
CA LEU A 147 1.15 1.71 -12.44
C LEU A 147 1.74 1.56 -11.04
N LEU A 148 1.59 2.56 -10.16
CA LEU A 148 2.12 2.46 -8.81
C LEU A 148 1.38 1.38 -8.01
N ASP A 149 0.04 1.37 -8.06
CA ASP A 149 -0.75 0.33 -7.40
C ASP A 149 -0.39 -1.06 -7.93
N LYS A 150 -0.23 -1.20 -9.26
CA LYS A 150 0.25 -2.45 -9.87
C LYS A 150 1.62 -2.87 -9.31
N ALA A 151 2.58 -1.95 -9.27
CA ALA A 151 3.92 -2.24 -8.78
C ALA A 151 3.91 -2.62 -7.28
N PHE A 152 3.05 -1.99 -6.47
CA PHE A 152 2.83 -2.40 -5.09
C PHE A 152 2.19 -3.77 -4.97
N TYR A 153 1.23 -4.13 -5.83
CA TYR A 153 0.66 -5.49 -5.85
C TYR A 153 1.68 -6.54 -6.27
N GLU A 154 2.54 -6.26 -7.24
CA GLU A 154 3.63 -7.15 -7.63
C GLU A 154 4.61 -7.40 -6.48
N GLU A 155 5.03 -6.33 -5.78
CA GLU A 155 5.93 -6.48 -4.64
C GLU A 155 5.23 -7.13 -3.43
N GLU A 156 3.94 -6.88 -3.22
CA GLU A 156 3.13 -7.58 -2.23
C GLU A 156 3.11 -9.09 -2.51
N VAL A 157 2.75 -9.50 -3.72
CA VAL A 157 2.70 -10.92 -4.12
C VAL A 157 4.06 -11.58 -3.95
N LYS A 158 5.15 -10.92 -4.36
CA LYS A 158 6.51 -11.44 -4.17
C LYS A 158 6.82 -11.69 -2.69
N ARG A 159 6.50 -10.76 -1.79
CA ARG A 159 6.71 -10.95 -0.34
C ARG A 159 5.83 -12.06 0.23
N LEU A 160 4.58 -12.18 -0.22
CA LEU A 160 3.68 -13.25 0.19
C LEU A 160 4.17 -14.63 -0.27
N CYS A 161 4.70 -14.74 -1.50
CA CYS A 161 5.31 -15.98 -1.98
C CYS A 161 6.57 -16.35 -1.18
N LEU A 162 7.39 -15.38 -0.82
CA LEU A 162 8.55 -15.60 0.07
C LEU A 162 8.13 -16.06 1.48
N ALA A 163 6.90 -15.78 1.93
CA ALA A 163 6.38 -16.36 3.17
C ALA A 163 6.07 -17.86 3.05
N PHE A 164 5.97 -18.41 1.84
CA PHE A 164 5.85 -19.86 1.59
C PHE A 164 7.18 -20.51 1.24
N GLU A 165 8.05 -19.80 0.52
CA GLU A 165 9.31 -20.34 0.02
C GLU A 165 10.45 -20.16 1.03
N GLN A 166 11.05 -21.29 1.44
CA GLN A 166 12.29 -21.38 2.23
C GLN A 166 13.52 -20.88 1.44
N GLN A 167 13.57 -19.62 1.00
CA GLN A 167 14.70 -19.12 0.21
C GLN A 167 15.31 -17.86 0.80
N TYR A 168 16.06 -18.02 1.90
CA TYR A 168 17.24 -17.21 2.15
C TYR A 168 18.48 -17.97 1.62
N PRO A 169 18.91 -17.77 0.36
CA PRO A 169 20.02 -18.54 -0.23
C PRO A 169 21.41 -18.15 0.31
N LEU A 170 21.52 -17.48 1.47
CA LEU A 170 22.80 -16.96 1.98
C LEU A 170 22.94 -17.04 3.51
N MET A 171 22.29 -17.99 4.18
CA MET A 171 22.51 -18.17 5.62
C MET A 171 23.66 -19.16 5.87
N PRO A 172 24.72 -18.76 6.61
CA PRO A 172 25.79 -19.67 7.02
C PRO A 172 25.23 -20.91 7.73
N HIS A 173 25.90 -22.05 7.55
CA HIS A 173 25.52 -23.39 8.06
C HIS A 173 25.23 -23.43 9.58
N GLU A 174 25.63 -22.41 10.35
CA GLU A 174 25.39 -22.29 11.79
C GLU A 174 23.95 -21.88 12.16
N LEU A 175 23.11 -21.42 11.21
CA LEU A 175 21.71 -21.03 11.44
C LEU A 175 20.68 -22.09 10.98
N LEU A 176 21.08 -23.35 10.84
CA LEU A 176 20.19 -24.46 10.47
C LEU A 176 18.99 -24.62 11.43
N TYR A 177 19.11 -24.20 12.68
CA TYR A 177 18.01 -24.19 13.67
C TYR A 177 16.90 -23.19 13.34
N VAL A 178 17.22 -22.04 12.72
CA VAL A 178 16.22 -21.06 12.26
C VAL A 178 15.48 -21.60 11.03
N PHE A 179 16.18 -22.31 10.16
CA PHE A 179 15.63 -22.91 8.94
C PHE A 179 14.51 -23.95 9.20
N PHE A 180 14.63 -24.73 10.29
CA PHE A 180 13.57 -25.67 10.72
C PHE A 180 12.36 -24.98 11.38
N GLY A 181 12.53 -23.76 11.93
CA GLY A 181 11.43 -22.98 12.51
C GLY A 181 10.51 -22.32 11.48
N LEU A 182 10.99 -22.15 10.24
CA LEU A 182 10.26 -21.52 9.14
C LEU A 182 9.20 -22.43 8.50
N GLN A 183 9.08 -23.71 8.89
CA GLN A 183 7.95 -24.55 8.44
C GLN A 183 6.71 -24.44 9.33
N PHE A 184 6.82 -23.82 10.51
CA PHE A 184 5.73 -23.73 11.50
C PHE A 184 5.49 -22.28 11.94
N HIS A 185 4.96 -21.47 11.02
CA HIS A 185 4.54 -20.11 11.35
C HIS A 185 3.13 -19.82 10.82
N TYR A 186 2.41 -18.93 11.49
CA TYR A 186 1.04 -18.59 11.10
C TYR A 186 0.97 -17.65 9.90
N ALA A 187 2.10 -17.04 9.49
CA ALA A 187 2.13 -16.13 8.34
C ALA A 187 1.71 -16.80 7.02
N VAL A 188 1.85 -18.13 6.89
CA VAL A 188 1.37 -18.87 5.70
C VAL A 188 -0.13 -18.72 5.47
N PHE A 189 -0.94 -18.64 6.54
CA PHE A 189 -2.39 -18.47 6.42
C PHE A 189 -2.74 -17.06 5.95
N PHE A 190 -2.05 -16.05 6.48
CA PHE A 190 -2.19 -14.67 6.03
C PHE A 190 -1.80 -14.55 4.56
N ALA A 191 -0.65 -15.11 4.17
CA ALA A 191 -0.17 -15.10 2.80
C ALA A 191 -1.13 -15.81 1.84
N TYR A 192 -1.70 -16.96 2.26
CA TYR A 192 -2.65 -17.71 1.45
C TYR A 192 -3.90 -16.88 1.13
N ILE A 193 -4.50 -16.25 2.14
CA ILE A 193 -5.71 -15.44 1.96
C ILE A 193 -5.42 -14.25 1.03
N ARG A 194 -4.29 -13.55 1.23
CA ARG A 194 -3.92 -12.40 0.39
C ARG A 194 -3.63 -12.79 -1.07
N LEU A 195 -3.00 -13.93 -1.31
CA LEU A 195 -2.80 -14.45 -2.66
C LEU A 195 -4.14 -14.83 -3.32
N ARG A 196 -5.09 -15.41 -2.57
CA ARG A 196 -6.44 -15.68 -3.07
C ARG A 196 -7.22 -14.40 -3.39
N GLU A 197 -7.07 -13.34 -2.60
CA GLU A 197 -7.63 -12.02 -2.93
C GLU A 197 -7.05 -11.48 -4.25
N GLN A 198 -5.75 -11.64 -4.48
CA GLN A 198 -5.11 -11.24 -5.74
C GLN A 198 -5.62 -12.08 -6.93
N GLU A 199 -5.81 -13.39 -6.74
CA GLU A 199 -6.37 -14.26 -7.78
C GLU A 199 -7.78 -13.81 -8.19
N ILE A 200 -8.64 -13.50 -7.21
CA ILE A 200 -9.98 -12.97 -7.46
C ILE A 200 -9.89 -11.64 -8.23
N ARG A 201 -8.98 -10.73 -7.86
CA ARG A 201 -8.78 -9.46 -8.58
C ARG A 201 -8.34 -9.68 -10.03
N ASN A 202 -7.43 -10.63 -10.27
CA ASN A 202 -7.03 -10.99 -11.64
C ASN A 202 -8.21 -11.52 -12.44
N LEU A 203 -9.02 -12.41 -11.87
CA LEU A 203 -10.21 -12.97 -12.53
C LEU A 203 -11.25 -11.89 -12.84
N MET A 204 -11.50 -10.97 -11.91
CA MET A 204 -12.42 -9.85 -12.15
C MET A 204 -11.93 -8.97 -13.30
N TRP A 205 -10.65 -8.57 -13.31
CA TRP A 205 -10.08 -7.77 -14.39
C TRP A 205 -10.20 -8.45 -15.76
N ILE A 206 -9.86 -9.75 -15.83
CA ILE A 206 -10.00 -10.53 -17.07
C ILE A 206 -11.47 -10.57 -17.52
N SER A 207 -12.40 -10.78 -16.58
CA SER A 207 -13.83 -10.82 -16.88
C SER A 207 -14.35 -9.50 -17.42
N GLU A 208 -13.91 -8.36 -16.87
CA GLU A 208 -14.26 -7.02 -17.33
C GLU A 208 -13.68 -6.74 -18.72
N CYS A 209 -12.41 -7.09 -18.96
CA CYS A 209 -11.77 -6.96 -20.27
C CYS A 209 -12.52 -7.76 -21.36
N VAL A 210 -12.98 -8.97 -21.02
CA VAL A 210 -13.76 -9.80 -21.94
C VAL A 210 -15.15 -9.20 -22.17
N ALA A 211 -15.84 -8.77 -21.12
CA ALA A 211 -17.17 -8.17 -21.21
C ALA A 211 -17.18 -6.87 -22.03
N GLN A 212 -16.12 -6.07 -21.94
CA GLN A 212 -15.95 -4.81 -22.68
C GLN A 212 -15.29 -5.01 -24.06
N ASN A 213 -14.99 -6.24 -24.46
CA ASN A 213 -14.29 -6.57 -25.70
C ASN A 213 -12.90 -5.88 -25.85
N GLN A 214 -12.22 -5.62 -24.74
CA GLN A 214 -10.88 -5.01 -24.67
C GLN A 214 -9.79 -6.05 -24.37
N LYS A 215 -9.77 -7.15 -25.13
CA LYS A 215 -8.87 -8.30 -24.87
C LYS A 215 -7.38 -7.95 -24.93
N SER A 216 -7.00 -6.90 -25.65
CA SER A 216 -5.62 -6.42 -25.74
C SER A 216 -5.07 -5.88 -24.41
N ARG A 217 -5.94 -5.47 -23.49
CA ARG A 217 -5.59 -4.84 -22.21
C ARG A 217 -5.56 -5.79 -21.02
N VAL A 218 -5.77 -7.08 -21.27
CA VAL A 218 -5.76 -8.09 -20.21
C VAL A 218 -4.45 -8.07 -19.42
N HIS A 219 -3.32 -7.82 -20.08
CA HIS A 219 -2.00 -7.77 -19.44
C HIS A 219 -1.74 -6.49 -18.62
N ASP A 220 -2.58 -5.47 -18.73
CA ASP A 220 -2.35 -4.16 -18.11
C ASP A 220 -2.36 -4.26 -16.58
N SER A 221 -3.32 -5.01 -15.99
CA SER A 221 -3.51 -5.04 -14.53
C SER A 221 -3.40 -6.44 -13.89
N VAL A 222 -3.16 -7.50 -14.68
CA VAL A 222 -2.91 -8.84 -14.12
C VAL A 222 -1.56 -8.87 -13.42
N VAL A 223 -1.54 -9.41 -12.20
CA VAL A 223 -0.33 -9.66 -11.41
C VAL A 223 -0.12 -11.16 -11.29
N PHE A 224 1.03 -11.65 -11.73
CA PHE A 224 1.33 -13.09 -11.70
C PHE A 224 1.62 -13.56 -10.27
N ILE A 225 0.97 -14.67 -9.87
CA ILE A 225 1.09 -15.28 -8.54
C ILE A 225 2.01 -16.53 -8.58
N PHE A 226 2.33 -17.03 -9.77
CA PHE A 226 3.18 -18.19 -10.05
C PHE A 226 3.99 -17.98 -11.32
#